data_AF-A0A7V9NL60-F1
#
_entry.id   AF-A0A7V9NL60-F1
#
_cell.length_a   1.000
_cell.length_b   1.000
_cell.length_c   1.000
_cell.angle_alpha   90.00
_cell.angle_beta   90.00
_cell.angle_gamma   90.00
#
_symmetry.space_group_name_H-M   'P 1'
#
loop_
_entity.id
_entity.type
_entity.pdbx_description
1 polymer ?
#
loop_
_entity_poly.entity_id
_entity_poly.type
_entity_poly.pdbx_seq_one_letter_code
_entity_poly.pdbx_strand_id
1 'polypeptide(L)' 'MNVPQRFGIRGIPTLILFKDGQEQERIVGAVSREKLAETIDKYV' A
#
# COMPACT_ATOMS: atom_id res chain seq x y z
N MET A 1 -10.51 12.70 -12.43
CA MET A 1 -9.80 11.45 -12.07
C MET A 1 -10.17 11.08 -10.64
N ASN A 2 -10.69 9.88 -10.43
CA ASN A 2 -10.94 9.39 -9.06
C ASN A 2 -9.64 8.87 -8.43
N VAL A 3 -9.64 8.68 -7.10
CA VAL A 3 -8.45 8.22 -6.36
C VAL A 3 -7.88 6.91 -6.93
N PRO A 4 -8.68 5.87 -7.23
CA PRO A 4 -8.17 4.63 -7.84
C PRO A 4 -7.45 4.83 -9.17
N GLN A 5 -7.99 5.67 -10.06
CA GLN A 5 -7.35 6.00 -11.35
C GLN A 5 -6.02 6.72 -11.15
N ARG A 6 -5.94 7.64 -10.19
CA ARG A 6 -4.71 8.40 -9.89
C ARG A 6 -3.54 7.49 -9.47
N PHE A 7 -3.84 6.41 -8.74
CA PHE A 7 -2.82 5.46 -8.26
C PHE A 7 -2.70 4.19 -9.12
N GLY A 8 -3.42 4.12 -10.24
CA GLY A 8 -3.37 2.97 -11.15
C GLY A 8 -3.84 1.66 -10.51
N ILE A 9 -4.88 1.71 -9.66
CA ILE A 9 -5.42 0.52 -8.99
C ILE A 9 -6.08 -0.40 -10.03
N ARG A 10 -5.54 -1.62 -10.18
CA ARG A 10 -6.01 -2.65 -11.13
C ARG A 10 -6.44 -3.97 -10.45
N GLY A 11 -6.20 -4.11 -9.16
CA GLY A 11 -6.53 -5.30 -8.37
C GLY A 11 -6.98 -4.95 -6.95
N ILE A 12 -7.76 -5.83 -6.32
CA ILE A 12 -8.29 -5.64 -4.97
C ILE A 12 -7.96 -6.83 -4.05
N PRO A 13 -7.75 -6.60 -2.75
CA PRO A 13 -7.48 -5.29 -2.13
C PRO A 13 -6.11 -4.74 -2.59
N THR A 14 -5.96 -3.41 -2.64
CA THR A 14 -4.65 -2.76 -2.79
C THR A 14 -4.44 -1.80 -1.62
N LEU A 15 -3.30 -1.95 -0.94
CA LEU A 15 -2.85 -1.07 0.13
C LEU A 15 -1.63 -0.29 -0.36
N ILE A 16 -1.59 1.02 -0.08
CA ILE A 16 -0.46 1.89 -0.44
C ILE A 16 0.00 2.60 0.82
N LEU A 17 1.28 2.44 1.17
CA LEU A 17 1.92 3.13 2.28
C LEU A 17 2.53 4.44 1.80
N PHE A 18 2.15 5.54 2.44
CA PHE A 18 2.72 6.86 2.20
C PHE A 18 3.50 7.31 3.44
N LYS A 19 4.70 7.86 3.23
CA LYS A 19 5.50 8.55 4.24
C LYS A 19 5.99 9.87 3.65
N ASP A 20 5.80 10.97 4.38
CA ASP A 20 6.20 12.32 3.97
C ASP A 20 5.68 12.72 2.57
N GLY A 21 4.46 12.28 2.24
CA GLY A 21 3.82 12.55 0.94
C GLY A 21 4.34 11.72 -0.23
N GLN A 22 5.26 10.79 0.01
CA GLN A 22 5.81 9.89 -1.01
C GLN A 22 5.31 8.45 -0.81
N GLU A 23 4.99 7.77 -1.91
CA GLU A 23 4.65 6.33 -1.91
C GLU A 23 5.92 5.52 -1.57
N GLN A 24 5.85 4.73 -0.51
CA GLN A 24 6.97 3.93 -0.01
C GLN A 24 6.86 2.47 -0.40
N GLU A 25 5.65 1.90 -0.30
CA GLU A 25 5.39 0.50 -0.59
C GLU A 25 3.93 0.31 -1.02
N ARG A 26 3.69 -0.70 -1.87
CA ARG A 26 2.38 -1.08 -2.39
C ARG A 26 2.17 -2.58 -2.25
N ILE A 27 1.03 -2.98 -1.68
CA ILE A 27 0.62 -4.37 -1.51
C ILE A 27 -0.64 -4.60 -2.33
N VAL A 28 -0.61 -5.59 -3.23
CA VAL A 28 -1.79 -6.02 -4.01
C VAL A 28 -2.14 -7.44 -3.61
N GLY A 29 -3.41 -7.66 -3.26
CA GLY A 29 -3.90 -8.92 -2.72
C GLY A 29 -3.91 -8.98 -1.20
N ALA A 30 -4.48 -10.05 -0.66
CA ALA A 30 -4.53 -10.28 0.78
C ALA A 30 -3.15 -10.75 1.29
N VAL A 31 -2.73 -10.22 2.44
CA VAL A 31 -1.52 -10.62 3.16
C VAL A 31 -1.84 -10.87 4.63
N SER A 32 -0.99 -11.63 5.31
CA SER A 32 -1.15 -11.87 6.75
C SER A 32 -0.89 -10.60 7.56
N ARG A 33 -1.38 -10.59 8.81
CA ARG A 33 -1.17 -9.48 9.73
C ARG A 33 0.31 -9.25 10.01
N GLU A 34 1.06 -10.33 10.19
CA GLU A 34 2.49 -10.31 10.47
C GLU A 34 3.23 -9.65 9.30
N LYS A 35 2.87 -10.03 8.07
CA LYS A 35 3.50 -9.44 6.89
C LYS A 35 3.21 -7.95 6.75
N LEU A 36 1.98 -7.54 7.09
CA LEU A 36 1.58 -6.14 7.07
C LEU A 36 2.36 -5.32 8.10
N ALA A 37 2.52 -5.85 9.32
CA ALA A 37 3.29 -5.21 10.38
C ALA A 37 4.77 -5.06 10.00
N GLU A 38 5.40 -6.14 9.51
CA GLU A 38 6.77 -6.09 8.99
C GLU A 38 6.96 -5.02 7.92
N THR A 39 6.01 -4.90 6.97
CA THR A 39 6.08 -3.88 5.92
C THR A 39 6.04 -2.48 6.51
N ILE A 40 5.19 -2.21 7.50
CA ILE A 40 5.09 -0.90 8.13
C ILE A 40 6.36 -0.59 8.93
N ASP A 41 6.88 -1.55 9.70
CA ASP A 41 8.05 -1.37 10.58
C ASP A 41 9.32 -0.97 9.82
N LYS A 42 9.44 -1.30 8.52
CA LYS A 42 10.55 -0.82 7.67
C LYS A 42 10.61 0.70 7.55
N TYR A 43 9.48 1.39 7.75
CA TYR A 43 9.31 2.81 7.48
C TYR A 43 8.91 3.60 8.73
N VAL A 44 8.86 3.00 9.92
CA VAL A 44 8.67 3.72 11.19
C VAL A 44 10.01 4.30 11.65
#